data_AF-A0A968XQW2-F1
#
_entry.id   AF-A0A968XQW2-F1
#
_cell.length_a   1.000
_cell.length_b   1.000
_cell.length_c   1.000
_cell.angle_alpha   90.00
_cell.angle_beta   90.00
_cell.angle_gamma   90.00
#
_symmetry.space_group_name_H-M   'P 1'
#
loop_
_entity.id
_entity.type
_entity.pdbx_description
1 polymer ?
#
loop_
_entity_poly.entity_id
_entity_poly.type
_entity_poly.pdbx_seq_one_letter_code
_entity_poly.pdbx_strand_id
1 'polypeptide(L)'
;MAQTPKFKPVFKGDIITRWGVWAVGLVLVTALGLVLTARATGYGVMRLEASRPVEMRAVLFEDRADGTLAIYDAGGKEPFEVIAPEKSGSFGDLCEL
;
A
#
# COMPACT_ATOMS: atom_id res chain seq x y z
N MET A 1 34.46 -0.63 -65.80
CA MET A 1 33.60 0.15 -64.88
C MET A 1 32.66 -0.84 -64.21
N ALA A 2 32.82 -1.11 -62.92
CA ALA A 2 32.02 -2.12 -62.20
C ALA A 2 30.72 -1.51 -61.69
N GLN A 3 29.58 -2.14 -62.03
CA GLN A 3 28.25 -1.70 -61.64
C GLN A 3 27.92 -2.29 -60.26
N THR A 4 27.88 -1.45 -59.22
CA THR A 4 27.52 -1.89 -57.86
C THR A 4 26.04 -2.27 -57.81
N PRO A 5 25.67 -3.45 -57.29
CA PRO A 5 24.26 -3.82 -57.16
C PRO A 5 23.56 -2.92 -56.13
N LYS A 6 22.51 -2.23 -56.57
CA LYS A 6 21.70 -1.36 -55.72
C LYS A 6 20.68 -2.21 -54.97
N PHE A 7 20.92 -2.49 -53.70
CA PHE A 7 19.99 -3.23 -52.85
C PHE A 7 18.75 -2.36 -52.58
N LYS A 8 17.57 -2.80 -53.02
CA LYS A 8 16.29 -2.22 -52.62
C LYS A 8 15.67 -3.13 -51.57
N PRO A 9 15.50 -2.69 -50.30
CA PRO A 9 14.77 -3.50 -49.33
C PRO A 9 13.31 -3.59 -49.78
N VAL A 10 12.89 -4.79 -50.19
CA VAL A 10 11.48 -5.09 -50.44
C VAL A 10 10.86 -5.40 -49.09
N PHE A 11 10.35 -4.37 -48.41
CA PHE A 11 9.43 -4.60 -47.29
C PHE A 11 8.15 -5.22 -47.84
N LYS A 12 7.95 -6.50 -47.57
CA LYS A 12 6.75 -7.26 -47.97
C LYS A 12 5.59 -6.79 -47.08
N GLY A 13 4.96 -5.68 -47.50
CA GLY A 13 4.23 -4.74 -46.64
C GLY A 13 2.77 -5.05 -46.28
N ASP A 14 2.19 -6.19 -46.65
CA ASP A 14 0.73 -6.36 -46.48
C ASP A 14 0.35 -7.35 -45.37
N ILE A 15 1.07 -8.46 -45.23
CA ILE A 15 0.73 -9.51 -44.26
C ILE A 15 1.15 -9.09 -42.85
N ILE A 16 2.36 -8.55 -42.69
CA ILE A 16 2.91 -8.14 -41.39
C ILE A 16 2.10 -6.98 -40.81
N THR A 17 1.66 -6.05 -41.66
CA THR A 17 0.84 -4.89 -41.27
C THR A 17 -0.56 -5.33 -40.81
N ARG A 18 -1.22 -6.23 -41.55
CA ARG A 18 -2.58 -6.64 -41.22
C ARG A 18 -2.63 -7.47 -39.94
N TRP A 19 -1.73 -8.45 -39.79
CA TRP A 19 -1.65 -9.25 -38.55
C TRP A 19 -1.14 -8.43 -37.36
N GLY A 20 -0.24 -7.48 -37.58
CA GLY A 20 0.23 -6.56 -36.54
C GLY A 20 -0.89 -5.72 -35.95
N VAL A 21 -1.78 -5.16 -36.79
CA VAL A 21 -2.95 -4.39 -36.31
C VAL A 21 -3.90 -5.27 -35.49
N TRP A 22 -4.16 -6.50 -35.94
CA TRP A 22 -4.98 -7.45 -35.17
C TRP A 22 -4.35 -7.82 -33.83
N ALA A 23 -3.03 -8.04 -33.79
CA ALA A 23 -2.31 -8.34 -32.55
C ALA A 23 -2.42 -7.18 -31.54
N VAL A 24 -2.21 -5.94 -31.99
CA VAL A 24 -2.34 -4.75 -31.13
C VAL A 24 -3.77 -4.59 -30.63
N GLY A 25 -4.77 -4.77 -31.50
CA GLY A 25 -6.17 -4.72 -31.12
C GLY A 25 -6.53 -5.78 -30.08
N LEU A 26 -6.08 -7.02 -30.26
CA LEU A 26 -6.33 -8.12 -29.34
C LEU A 26 -5.70 -7.86 -27.96
N VAL A 27 -4.48 -7.32 -27.92
CA VAL A 27 -3.81 -6.96 -26.66
C VAL A 27 -4.60 -5.89 -25.92
N LEU A 28 -5.08 -4.87 -26.61
CA LEU A 28 -5.88 -3.80 -25.98
C LEU A 28 -7.21 -4.33 -25.43
N VAL A 29 -7.92 -5.15 -26.20
CA VAL A 29 -9.21 -5.73 -25.78
C VAL A 29 -9.03 -6.66 -24.59
N THR A 30 -8.00 -7.51 -24.61
CA THR A 30 -7.72 -8.43 -23.51
C THR A 30 -7.30 -7.68 -22.24
N ALA A 31 -6.46 -6.66 -22.34
CA ALA A 31 -6.08 -5.83 -21.19
C ALA A 31 -7.30 -5.11 -20.58
N LEU A 32 -8.13 -4.48 -21.40
CA LEU A 32 -9.36 -3.81 -20.93
C LEU A 32 -10.34 -4.81 -20.30
N GLY A 33 -10.54 -5.97 -20.92
CA GLY A 33 -11.38 -7.03 -20.39
C GLY A 33 -10.90 -7.54 -19.03
N LEU A 34 -9.58 -7.73 -18.87
CA LEU A 34 -8.97 -8.16 -17.61
C LEU A 34 -9.17 -7.12 -16.51
N VAL A 35 -8.99 -5.83 -16.82
CA VAL A 35 -9.20 -4.74 -15.85
C VAL A 35 -10.67 -4.64 -15.44
N LEU A 36 -11.60 -4.72 -16.40
CA LEU A 36 -13.04 -4.67 -16.13
C LEU A 36 -13.49 -5.87 -15.30
N THR A 37 -13.01 -7.07 -15.61
CA THR A 37 -13.31 -8.27 -14.83
C THR A 37 -12.72 -8.20 -13.42
N ALA A 38 -11.48 -7.75 -13.25
CA ALA A 38 -10.89 -7.51 -11.93
C ALA A 38 -11.69 -6.48 -11.11
N ARG A 39 -12.15 -5.40 -11.76
CA ARG A 39 -13.00 -4.38 -11.13
C ARG A 39 -14.38 -4.90 -10.74
N ALA A 40 -15.01 -5.71 -11.59
CA ALA A 40 -16.34 -6.26 -11.34
C ALA A 40 -16.32 -7.38 -10.28
N THR A 41 -15.29 -8.23 -10.30
CA THR A 41 -15.16 -9.36 -9.38
C THR A 41 -14.48 -8.99 -8.07
N GLY A 42 -13.78 -7.86 -8.01
CA GLY A 42 -12.97 -7.48 -6.86
C GLY A 42 -11.70 -8.33 -6.71
N TYR A 43 -11.24 -9.01 -7.76
CA TYR A 43 -9.95 -9.69 -7.73
C TYR A 43 -8.82 -8.66 -7.60
N GLY A 44 -8.01 -8.79 -6.54
CA GLY A 44 -6.85 -7.92 -6.30
C GLY A 44 -7.15 -6.58 -5.61
N VAL A 45 -8.37 -6.33 -5.14
CA VAL A 45 -8.59 -5.24 -4.17
C VAL A 45 -8.01 -5.67 -2.82
N MET A 46 -6.80 -5.19 -2.53
CA MET A 46 -6.41 -4.95 -1.15
C MET A 46 -7.39 -3.89 -0.62
N ARG A 47 -8.44 -4.34 0.08
CA ARG A 47 -9.14 -3.45 1.03
C ARG A 47 -8.10 -3.12 2.09
N LEU A 48 -7.38 -2.01 1.91
CA LEU A 48 -6.98 -1.26 3.07
C LEU A 48 -8.29 -0.88 3.73
N GLU A 49 -8.59 -1.47 4.89
CA GLU A 49 -9.65 -0.93 5.73
C GLU A 49 -9.41 0.58 5.77
N ALA A 50 -10.43 1.34 5.40
CA ALA A 50 -10.40 2.79 5.56
C ALA A 50 -9.93 3.02 6.98
N SER A 51 -8.70 3.55 7.12
CA SER A 51 -8.04 3.66 8.41
C SER A 51 -9.05 4.32 9.34
N ARG A 52 -9.48 3.56 10.36
CA ARG A 52 -10.46 4.03 11.33
C ARG A 52 -9.95 5.40 11.78
N PRO A 53 -10.76 6.47 11.76
CA PRO A 53 -10.28 7.79 12.13
C PRO A 53 -9.57 7.66 13.48
N VAL A 54 -8.25 7.84 13.47
CA VAL A 54 -7.46 7.81 14.69
C VAL A 54 -7.79 9.12 15.38
N GLU A 55 -8.69 9.03 16.36
CA GLU A 55 -9.00 10.15 17.24
C GLU A 55 -7.72 10.45 18.03
N MET A 56 -7.00 11.50 17.63
CA MET A 56 -5.87 12.01 18.39
C MET A 56 -6.41 12.63 19.67
N ARG A 57 -6.46 11.84 20.74
CA ARG A 57 -6.75 12.32 22.08
C ARG A 57 -5.44 12.77 22.74
N ALA A 58 -5.38 14.04 23.13
CA ALA A 58 -4.28 14.51 23.96
C ALA A 58 -4.43 13.90 25.36
N VAL A 59 -3.39 13.21 25.82
CA VAL A 59 -3.36 12.57 27.14
C VAL A 59 -2.25 13.16 28.00
N LEU A 60 -2.47 13.25 29.31
CA LEU A 60 -1.47 13.65 30.29
C LEU A 60 -1.11 12.46 31.16
N PHE A 61 0.19 12.24 31.34
CA PHE A 61 0.74 11.17 32.17
C PHE A 61 1.26 11.76 33.47
N GLU A 62 0.78 11.25 34.60
CA GLU A 62 1.27 11.61 35.93
C GLU A 62 1.85 10.36 36.60
N ASP A 63 3.12 10.44 36.96
CA ASP A 63 3.80 9.44 37.78
C ASP A 63 3.50 9.75 39.26
N ARG A 64 2.81 8.82 39.94
CA ARG A 64 2.40 9.00 41.33
C ARG A 64 3.42 8.40 42.29
N ALA A 65 3.45 8.97 43.50
CA ALA A 65 4.34 8.50 44.57
C ALA A 65 4.07 7.04 45.03
N ASP A 66 2.92 6.46 44.66
CA ASP A 66 2.58 5.05 44.90
C ASP A 66 3.14 4.10 43.82
N GLY A 67 3.89 4.63 42.84
CA GLY A 67 4.45 3.89 41.72
C GLY A 67 3.44 3.54 40.62
N THR A 68 2.25 4.14 40.66
CA THR A 68 1.23 3.99 39.62
C THR A 68 1.32 5.10 38.58
N LEU A 69 1.03 4.76 37.32
CA LEU A 69 0.94 5.74 36.23
C LEU A 69 -0.53 6.08 35.99
N ALA A 70 -0.89 7.35 36.22
CA ALA A 70 -2.23 7.85 35.96
C ALA A 70 -2.29 8.54 34.59
N ILE A 71 -3.30 8.18 33.79
CA ILE A 71 -3.53 8.73 32.46
C ILE A 71 -4.80 9.56 32.47
N TYR A 72 -4.67 10.83 32.12
CA TYR A 72 -5.76 11.81 32.07
C TYR A 72 -6.08 12.20 30.63
N ASP A 73 -7.35 12.52 30.37
CA ASP A 73 -7.76 13.22 29.15
C ASP A 73 -7.36 14.70 29.25
N ALA A 74 -7.10 15.37 28.13
CA ALA A 74 -6.66 16.75 28.12
C ALA A 74 -7.72 17.69 28.74
N GLY A 75 -7.45 18.16 29.95
CA GLY A 75 -8.36 19.00 30.75
C GLY A 75 -9.25 18.23 31.73
N GLY A 76 -9.15 16.89 31.77
CA GLY A 76 -9.81 16.04 32.76
C GLY A 76 -9.18 16.19 34.14
N LYS A 77 -10.02 16.26 35.17
CA LYS A 77 -9.57 16.28 36.58
C LYS A 77 -9.47 14.88 37.20
N GLU A 78 -9.99 13.87 36.50
CA GLU A 78 -10.01 12.49 36.94
C GLU A 78 -9.29 11.61 35.91
N PRO A 79 -8.49 10.63 36.36
CA PRO A 79 -7.79 9.72 35.47
C PRO A 79 -8.82 8.75 34.85
N PHE A 80 -8.74 8.53 33.54
CA PHE A 80 -9.57 7.53 32.89
C PHE A 80 -8.95 6.14 32.97
N GLU A 81 -7.63 6.06 33.20
CA GLU A 81 -6.90 4.82 33.37
C GLU A 81 -5.76 4.99 34.38
N VAL A 82 -5.54 3.96 35.22
CA VAL A 82 -4.43 3.88 36.17
C VAL A 82 -3.74 2.55 35.96
N ILE A 83 -2.47 2.59 35.57
CA ILE A 83 -1.64 1.41 35.35
C ILE A 83 -0.86 1.14 36.64
N ALA A 84 -1.15 -0.02 37.24
CA ALA A 84 -0.38 -0.53 38.37
C ALA A 84 0.99 -1.05 37.90
N PRO A 85 2.05 -0.93 38.72
CA PRO A 85 3.41 -1.34 38.35
C PRO A 85 3.54 -2.83 38.01
N GLU A 86 2.64 -3.67 38.53
CA GLU A 86 2.56 -5.10 38.19
C GLU A 86 2.05 -5.37 36.76
N LYS A 87 1.44 -4.38 36.10
CA LYS A 87 0.93 -4.47 34.71
C LYS A 87 1.80 -3.77 33.68
N SER A 88 2.75 -2.94 34.10
CA SER A 88 3.80 -2.46 33.20
C SER A 88 4.77 -3.61 32.95
N GLY A 89 4.63 -4.27 31.80
CA GLY A 89 5.58 -5.30 31.36
C GLY A 89 7.01 -4.80 31.55
N SER A 90 7.83 -5.64 32.18
CA SER A 90 9.25 -5.45 32.45
C SER A 90 9.98 -4.67 31.34
N PHE A 91 10.12 -3.36 31.51
CA PHE A 91 11.08 -2.52 30.78
C PHE A 91 12.40 -2.37 31.57
N GLY A 92 12.48 -2.97 32.77
CA GLY A 92 13.65 -2.90 33.64
C GLY A 92 14.75 -3.90 33.30
N ASP A 93 14.44 -5.00 32.61
CA ASP A 93 15.39 -6.11 32.37
C ASP A 93 16.38 -5.88 31.20
N LEU A 94 16.31 -4.71 30.55
CA LEU A 94 17.19 -4.33 29.43
C LEU A 94 18.26 -3.28 29.81
N CYS A 95 18.33 -2.87 31.08
CA CYS A 95 19.36 -1.93 31.56
C CYS A 95 20.51 -2.60 32.34
N GLU A 96 20.53 -3.93 32.46
CA GLU A 96 21.63 -4.71 33.09
C GLU A 96 22.40 -5.60 32.09
N LEU A 97 22.68 -5.09 30.88
CA LEU A 97 23.66 -5.68 29.95
C LEU A 97 24.63 -4.63 29.40
#